data_AF-A0A537JE34-F1
#
_entry.id   AF-A0A537JE34-F1
#
_cell.length_a   1.000
_cell.length_b   1.000
_cell.length_c   1.000
_cell.angle_alpha   90.00
_cell.angle_beta   90.00
_cell.angle_gamma   90.00
#
_symmetry.space_group_name_H-M   'P 1'
#
loop_
_entity.id
_entity.type
_entity.pdbx_description
1 polymer ?
#
loop_
_entity_poly.entity_id
_entity_poly.type
_entity_poly.pdbx_seq_one_letter_code
_entity_poly.pdbx_strand_id
1 'polypeptide(L)'
;MARRLQVRHLNPADLLPVLVDERNVATQRQLSGLLLAGILPFFIAMLAVVGGMSVAVDLAAGEKERGTLESLLVAPPRREAIVLGKFLAVLTASMGAVIIVVLSMMLSLRWGYPYLLTSARTLDISLPPGIAVVLLGIALLFAALVSAVQLAVSIYARSPREAQQYVTPLYFMIVLPALAVQFISELAGRGWVYLLPVLNTFF
;
A
#
# COMPACT_ATOMS: atom_id res chain seq x y z
N MET A 1 28.23 38.54 -23.62
CA MET A 1 27.06 39.12 -22.92
C MET A 1 27.47 39.96 -21.71
N ALA A 2 28.34 39.47 -20.82
CA ALA A 2 28.86 40.20 -19.66
C ALA A 2 29.49 41.59 -19.98
N ARG A 3 30.22 41.70 -21.10
CA ARG A 3 30.87 42.96 -21.52
C ARG A 3 29.89 44.07 -21.97
N ARG A 4 28.65 43.72 -22.34
CA ARG A 4 27.60 44.70 -22.72
C ARG A 4 26.83 45.25 -21.51
N LEU A 5 26.85 44.54 -20.38
CA LEU A 5 26.15 44.92 -19.15
C LEU A 5 26.94 45.94 -18.33
N GLN A 6 28.27 45.83 -18.32
CA GLN A 6 29.16 46.77 -17.62
C GLN A 6 29.12 48.19 -18.20
N VAL A 7 28.91 48.34 -19.52
CA VAL A 7 28.83 49.65 -20.20
C VAL A 7 27.56 50.43 -19.80
N ARG A 8 26.55 49.75 -19.25
CA ARG A 8 25.29 50.38 -18.82
C ARG A 8 25.16 50.54 -17.31
N HIS A 9 26.22 50.29 -16.53
CA HIS A 9 26.21 50.32 -15.06
C HIS A 9 25.12 49.44 -14.41
N LEU A 10 24.65 48.40 -15.10
CA LEU A 10 23.63 47.49 -14.59
C LEU A 10 24.31 46.32 -13.87
N ASN A 11 23.99 46.13 -12.61
CA ASN A 11 24.53 45.04 -11.80
C ASN A 11 23.86 43.73 -12.26
N PRO A 12 24.59 42.63 -12.51
CA PRO A 12 23.99 41.36 -12.95
C PRO A 12 22.91 40.81 -12.00
N ALA A 13 22.91 41.26 -10.74
CA ALA A 13 21.89 40.96 -9.74
C ALA A 13 20.52 41.59 -10.03
N ASP A 14 20.46 42.72 -10.74
CA ASP A 14 19.21 43.43 -11.08
C ASP A 14 18.43 42.73 -12.22
N LEU A 15 19.05 41.75 -12.89
CA LEU A 15 18.46 40.94 -13.96
C LEU A 15 17.72 39.69 -13.46
N LEU A 16 17.70 39.45 -12.15
CA LEU A 16 16.94 38.39 -11.48
C LEU A 16 15.84 39.00 -10.61
N PRO A 17 14.79 39.60 -11.19
CA PRO A 17 13.80 40.37 -10.43
C PRO A 17 12.91 39.52 -9.52
N VAL A 18 12.91 38.18 -9.68
CA VAL A 18 12.11 37.27 -8.86
C VAL A 18 12.92 36.02 -8.55
N LEU A 19 13.51 35.97 -7.35
CA LEU A 19 13.94 34.73 -6.72
C LEU A 19 12.71 34.10 -6.08
N VAL A 20 12.15 33.07 -6.72
CA VAL A 20 11.06 32.28 -6.15
C VAL A 20 11.65 31.44 -5.02
N ASP A 21 11.58 31.93 -3.79
CA ASP A 21 11.89 31.17 -2.58
C ASP A 21 10.64 30.39 -2.17
N GLU A 22 10.53 29.13 -2.58
CA GLU A 22 9.46 28.24 -2.16
C GLU A 22 9.63 27.88 -0.68
N ARG A 23 9.06 28.70 0.20
CA ARG A 23 8.99 28.39 1.62
C ARG A 23 7.80 27.48 1.88
N ASN A 24 8.11 26.26 2.31
CA ASN A 24 7.10 25.32 2.79
C ASN A 24 6.39 25.88 4.03
N VAL A 25 5.14 26.33 3.84
CA VAL A 25 4.24 26.84 4.90
C VAL A 25 3.44 25.74 5.59
N ALA A 26 3.71 24.45 5.29
CA ALA A 26 2.97 23.34 5.88
C ALA A 26 3.20 23.25 7.39
N THR A 27 2.11 23.11 8.13
CA THR A 27 2.17 22.87 9.57
C THR A 27 2.80 21.49 9.84
N GLN A 28 3.47 21.28 10.98
CA GLN A 28 4.04 19.96 11.34
C GLN A 28 3.01 18.81 11.24
N ARG A 29 1.73 19.10 11.53
CA ARG A 29 0.60 18.17 11.40
C ARG A 29 0.25 17.80 9.95
N GLN A 30 0.45 18.73 9.02
CA GLN A 30 0.23 18.47 7.58
C GLN A 30 1.40 17.65 7.01
N LEU A 31 2.62 17.91 7.47
CA LEU A 31 3.80 17.12 7.10
C LEU A 31 3.70 15.68 7.63
N SER A 32 3.33 15.48 8.90
CA SER A 32 3.11 14.14 9.45
C SER A 32 1.95 13.42 8.76
N GLY A 33 0.85 14.14 8.48
CA GLY A 33 -0.30 13.61 7.73
C GLY A 33 0.06 13.15 6.33
N LEU A 34 0.90 13.90 5.60
CA LEU A 34 1.36 13.53 4.26
C LEU A 34 2.24 12.27 4.28
N LEU A 35 3.16 12.16 5.24
CA LEU A 35 4.00 10.97 5.40
C LEU A 35 3.17 9.72 5.73
N LEU A 36 2.22 9.85 6.67
CA LEU A 36 1.33 8.76 7.04
C LEU A 36 0.39 8.37 5.89
N ALA A 37 -0.09 9.33 5.11
CA ALA A 37 -0.93 9.08 3.94
C ALA A 37 -0.20 8.31 2.83
N GLY A 38 1.12 8.43 2.71
CA GLY A 38 1.91 7.60 1.80
C GLY A 38 2.17 6.18 2.33
N ILE A 39 2.50 6.08 3.62
CA ILE A 39 2.98 4.82 4.22
C ILE A 39 1.83 3.87 4.59
N LEU A 40 0.75 4.38 5.21
CA LEU A 40 -0.35 3.55 5.70
C LEU A 40 -1.05 2.74 4.60
N PRO A 41 -1.48 3.34 3.47
CA PRO A 41 -2.17 2.59 2.41
C PRO A 41 -1.29 1.49 1.82
N PHE A 42 0.02 1.75 1.67
CA PHE A 42 0.97 0.76 1.19
C PHE A 42 1.02 -0.48 2.10
N PHE A 43 1.23 -0.27 3.41
CA PHE A 43 1.25 -1.38 4.36
C PHE A 43 -0.09 -2.10 4.43
N ILE A 44 -1.20 -1.37 4.44
CA ILE A 44 -2.54 -1.98 4.42
C ILE A 44 -2.71 -2.87 3.19
N ALA A 45 -2.37 -2.38 2.00
CA ALA A 45 -2.52 -3.14 0.77
C ALA A 45 -1.61 -4.38 0.75
N MET A 46 -0.34 -4.20 1.12
CA MET A 46 0.65 -5.27 1.19
C MET A 46 0.21 -6.37 2.18
N LEU A 47 -0.19 -6.00 3.39
CA LEU A 47 -0.56 -6.95 4.44
C LEU A 47 -1.92 -7.60 4.20
N ALA A 48 -2.86 -6.92 3.54
CA ALA A 48 -4.11 -7.54 3.13
C ALA A 48 -3.85 -8.73 2.19
N VAL A 49 -2.90 -8.62 1.26
CA VAL A 49 -2.48 -9.74 0.39
C VAL A 49 -1.75 -10.79 1.19
N VAL A 50 -0.68 -10.42 1.90
CA VAL A 50 0.18 -11.40 2.58
C VAL A 50 -0.57 -12.14 3.68
N GLY A 51 -1.43 -11.46 4.43
CA GLY A 51 -2.18 -12.01 5.55
C GLY A 51 -3.21 -13.08 5.16
N GLY A 52 -3.83 -12.95 3.98
CA GLY A 52 -4.81 -13.94 3.48
C GLY A 52 -4.19 -15.04 2.63
N MET A 53 -2.96 -14.85 2.14
CA MET A 53 -2.36 -15.69 1.12
C MET A 53 -2.24 -17.17 1.53
N SER A 54 -1.65 -17.45 2.69
CA SER A 54 -1.50 -18.83 3.19
C SER A 54 -2.85 -19.50 3.45
N VAL A 55 -3.79 -18.76 4.05
CA VAL A 55 -5.13 -19.26 4.36
C VAL A 55 -5.92 -19.58 3.09
N ALA A 56 -5.82 -18.73 2.06
CA ALA A 56 -6.48 -18.98 0.78
C ALA A 56 -5.93 -20.23 0.08
N VAL A 57 -4.60 -20.41 0.10
CA VAL A 57 -3.92 -21.56 -0.49
C VAL A 57 -4.33 -22.86 0.20
N ASP A 58 -4.33 -22.87 1.53
CA ASP A 58 -4.65 -24.06 2.31
C ASP A 58 -6.12 -24.46 2.19
N LEU A 59 -7.05 -23.51 2.24
CA LEU A 59 -8.49 -23.77 2.16
C LEU A 59 -8.97 -24.17 0.76
N ALA A 60 -8.29 -23.74 -0.29
CA ALA A 60 -8.69 -24.04 -1.66
C ALA A 60 -7.87 -25.20 -2.25
N ALA A 61 -6.57 -25.01 -2.43
CA ALA A 61 -5.71 -26.00 -3.07
C ALA A 61 -5.31 -27.12 -2.10
N GLY A 62 -5.14 -26.82 -0.81
CA GLY A 62 -4.85 -27.83 0.21
C GLY A 62 -5.97 -28.85 0.38
N GLU A 63 -7.23 -28.39 0.42
CA GLU A 63 -8.39 -29.30 0.44
C GLU A 63 -8.56 -30.09 -0.87
N LYS A 64 -8.15 -29.52 -2.00
CA LYS A 64 -8.20 -30.18 -3.31
C LYS A 64 -7.21 -31.35 -3.37
N GLU A 65 -5.97 -31.11 -2.96
CA GLU A 65 -4.93 -32.13 -2.93
C GLU A 65 -5.25 -33.27 -1.97
N ARG A 66 -5.89 -32.96 -0.83
CA ARG A 66 -6.32 -33.97 0.16
C ARG A 66 -7.57 -34.76 -0.26
N GLY A 67 -8.17 -34.44 -1.41
CA GLY A 67 -9.41 -35.07 -1.88
C GLY A 67 -10.65 -34.73 -1.03
N THR A 68 -10.56 -33.75 -0.13
CA THR A 68 -11.65 -33.44 0.80
C THR A 68 -12.70 -32.54 0.18
N LEU A 69 -12.40 -31.83 -0.91
CA LEU A 69 -13.37 -30.97 -1.61
C LEU A 69 -14.59 -31.73 -2.10
N GLU A 70 -14.41 -32.93 -2.65
CA GLU A 70 -15.51 -33.73 -3.20
C GLU A 70 -16.46 -34.19 -2.09
N SER A 71 -15.89 -34.65 -0.98
CA SER A 71 -16.66 -35.00 0.23
C SER A 71 -17.41 -33.79 0.80
N LEU A 72 -16.75 -32.63 0.84
CA LEU A 72 -17.35 -31.39 1.35
C LEU A 72 -18.53 -30.89 0.49
N LEU A 73 -18.53 -31.18 -0.82
CA LEU A 73 -19.61 -30.82 -1.75
C LEU A 73 -20.82 -31.76 -1.68
N VAL A 74 -20.63 -32.97 -1.13
CA VAL A 74 -21.69 -33.96 -0.87
C VAL A 74 -22.22 -33.84 0.56
N ALA A 75 -21.50 -33.13 1.43
CA ALA A 75 -21.89 -32.87 2.79
C ALA A 75 -23.20 -32.05 2.89
N PRO A 76 -23.91 -32.09 4.03
CA PRO A 76 -25.19 -31.40 4.24
C PRO A 76 -25.22 -29.87 4.00
N PRO A 77 -24.14 -29.08 4.24
CA PRO A 77 -24.23 -27.63 4.05
C PRO A 77 -24.38 -27.25 2.57
N ARG A 78 -25.11 -26.15 2.32
CA ARG A 78 -25.28 -25.59 0.97
C ARG A 78 -23.93 -25.15 0.41
N ARG A 79 -23.74 -25.32 -0.91
CA ARG A 79 -22.50 -24.94 -1.62
C ARG A 79 -22.12 -23.47 -1.42
N GLU A 80 -23.12 -22.60 -1.36
CA GLU A 80 -22.94 -21.16 -1.10
C GLU A 80 -22.33 -20.89 0.28
N ALA A 81 -22.76 -21.64 1.31
CA ALA A 81 -22.26 -21.50 2.68
C ALA A 81 -20.79 -21.93 2.78
N ILE A 82 -20.37 -22.93 2.00
CA ILE A 82 -18.97 -23.36 1.90
C ILE A 82 -18.11 -22.25 1.30
N VAL A 83 -18.55 -21.66 0.19
CA VAL A 83 -17.78 -20.60 -0.49
C VAL A 83 -17.70 -19.35 0.39
N LEU A 84 -18.81 -18.93 1.01
CA LEU A 84 -18.83 -17.80 1.92
C LEU A 84 -17.98 -18.05 3.18
N GLY A 85 -18.02 -19.24 3.75
CA GLY A 85 -17.19 -19.60 4.90
C GLY A 85 -15.70 -19.50 4.59
N LYS A 86 -15.27 -20.02 3.44
CA LYS A 86 -13.88 -19.92 2.97
C LYS A 86 -13.49 -18.47 2.71
N PHE A 87 -14.35 -17.71 2.04
CA PHE A 87 -14.13 -16.29 1.78
C PHE A 87 -13.96 -15.50 3.09
N LEU A 88 -14.86 -15.69 4.05
CA LEU A 88 -14.80 -15.02 5.36
C LEU A 88 -13.55 -15.43 6.15
N ALA A 89 -13.12 -16.69 6.08
CA ALA A 89 -11.90 -17.14 6.73
C ALA A 89 -10.66 -16.40 6.18
N VAL A 90 -10.53 -16.30 4.85
CA VAL A 90 -9.44 -15.54 4.22
C VAL A 90 -9.55 -14.06 4.55
N LEU A 91 -10.74 -13.47 4.47
CA LEU A 91 -10.98 -12.06 4.78
C LEU A 91 -10.59 -11.73 6.22
N THR A 92 -10.94 -12.59 7.16
CA THR A 92 -10.63 -12.40 8.58
C THR A 92 -9.12 -12.47 8.82
N ALA A 93 -8.41 -13.37 8.13
CA ALA A 93 -6.95 -13.45 8.20
C ALA A 93 -6.27 -12.20 7.61
N SER A 94 -6.71 -11.74 6.43
CA SER A 94 -6.25 -10.50 5.80
C SER A 94 -6.50 -9.28 6.69
N MET A 95 -7.72 -9.13 7.21
CA MET A 95 -8.08 -8.03 8.10
C MET A 95 -7.34 -8.09 9.44
N GLY A 96 -7.14 -9.29 9.98
CA GLY A 96 -6.35 -9.50 11.19
C GLY A 96 -4.92 -9.01 11.01
N ALA A 97 -4.27 -9.36 9.88
CA ALA A 97 -2.93 -8.88 9.56
C ALA A 97 -2.87 -7.34 9.44
N VAL A 98 -3.85 -6.74 8.75
CA VAL A 98 -3.95 -5.28 8.61
C VAL A 98 -4.12 -4.59 9.97
N ILE A 99 -5.04 -5.07 10.79
CA ILE A 99 -5.31 -4.49 12.12
C ILE A 99 -4.07 -4.60 13.01
N ILE A 100 -3.42 -5.76 13.03
CA ILE A 100 -2.20 -5.97 13.82
C ILE A 100 -1.13 -4.97 13.39
N VAL A 101 -0.88 -4.81 12.09
CA VAL A 101 0.16 -3.88 11.62
C VAL A 101 -0.19 -2.43 11.90
N VAL A 102 -1.44 -2.01 11.70
CA VAL A 102 -1.85 -0.63 12.02
C VAL A 102 -1.68 -0.36 13.51
N LEU A 103 -2.08 -1.31 14.38
CA LEU A 103 -1.89 -1.19 15.82
C LEU A 103 -0.41 -1.18 16.22
N SER A 104 0.39 -2.09 15.65
CA SER A 104 1.84 -2.13 15.88
C SER A 104 2.51 -0.83 15.46
N MET A 105 2.16 -0.29 14.30
CA MET A 105 2.70 0.98 13.80
C MET A 105 2.29 2.15 14.70
N MET A 106 1.04 2.22 15.14
CA MET A 106 0.58 3.24 16.10
C MET A 106 1.32 3.13 17.44
N LEU A 107 1.54 1.90 17.93
CA LEU A 107 2.24 1.66 19.19
C LEU A 107 3.74 1.99 19.08
N SER A 108 4.38 1.56 18.00
CA SER A 108 5.79 1.87 17.69
C SER A 108 6.01 3.36 17.52
N LEU A 109 5.08 4.09 16.91
CA LEU A 109 5.16 5.54 16.80
C LEU A 109 4.93 6.23 18.15
N ARG A 110 4.06 5.71 19.02
CA ARG A 110 3.81 6.30 20.34
C ARG A 110 4.94 6.03 21.35
N TRP A 111 5.54 4.83 21.32
CA TRP A 111 6.56 4.41 22.29
C TRP A 111 8.00 4.50 21.75
N GLY A 112 8.19 4.43 20.43
CA GLY A 112 9.50 4.53 19.77
C GLY A 112 9.93 5.98 19.47
N TYR A 113 9.00 6.93 19.52
CA TYR A 113 9.25 8.37 19.36
C TYR A 113 10.45 8.92 20.16
N PRO A 114 10.62 8.62 21.47
CA PRO A 114 11.77 9.14 22.23
C PRO A 114 13.12 8.54 21.83
N TYR A 115 13.16 7.39 21.14
CA TYR A 115 14.40 6.69 20.80
C TYR A 115 14.88 6.94 19.37
N LEU A 116 13.98 7.26 18.43
CA LEU A 116 14.31 7.40 17.00
C LEU A 116 14.52 8.85 16.54
N LEU A 117 13.94 9.85 17.23
CA LEU A 117 13.79 11.21 16.71
C LEU A 117 14.40 12.30 17.61
N THR A 118 15.49 12.01 18.33
CA THR A 118 16.24 13.02 19.12
C THR A 118 16.76 14.22 18.28
N SER A 119 16.72 14.14 16.94
CA SER A 119 17.12 15.23 16.02
C SER A 119 16.02 15.71 15.06
N ALA A 120 14.82 15.13 15.07
CA ALA A 120 13.76 15.46 14.13
C ALA A 120 12.58 16.13 14.85
N ARG A 121 12.08 17.20 14.24
CA ARG A 121 10.92 17.98 14.65
C ARG A 121 9.78 17.09 15.16
N THR A 122 9.10 17.58 16.19
CA THR A 122 7.95 16.91 16.80
C THR A 122 6.89 16.58 15.77
N LEU A 123 6.78 15.31 15.36
CA LEU A 123 5.69 14.86 14.50
C LEU A 123 4.46 14.66 15.38
N ASP A 124 3.49 15.57 15.28
CA ASP A 124 2.15 15.35 15.83
C ASP A 124 1.46 14.28 14.96
N ILE A 125 1.56 13.03 15.42
CA ILE A 125 0.97 11.86 14.78
C ILE A 125 -0.34 11.55 15.49
N SER A 126 -1.35 12.35 15.21
CA SER A 126 -2.72 12.10 15.62
C SER A 126 -3.55 11.74 14.39
N LEU A 127 -3.97 10.47 14.26
CA LEU A 127 -4.98 10.09 13.27
C LEU A 127 -6.35 10.56 13.80
N PRO A 128 -7.05 11.47 13.11
CA PRO A 128 -8.41 11.83 13.46
C PRO A 128 -9.30 10.57 13.38
N PRO A 129 -10.21 10.35 14.35
CA PRO A 129 -11.04 9.15 14.38
C PRO A 129 -11.89 8.98 13.11
N GLY A 130 -12.33 10.07 12.49
CA GLY A 130 -13.04 10.02 11.20
C GLY A 130 -12.20 9.45 10.06
N ILE A 131 -10.91 9.79 9.99
CA ILE A 131 -10.00 9.27 8.96
C ILE A 131 -9.72 7.78 9.21
N ALA A 132 -9.57 7.38 10.48
CA ALA A 132 -9.36 5.98 10.83
C ALA A 132 -10.53 5.08 10.40
N VAL A 133 -11.78 5.53 10.56
CA VAL A 133 -12.97 4.79 10.12
C VAL A 133 -13.00 4.64 8.60
N VAL A 134 -12.73 5.72 7.86
CA VAL A 134 -12.68 5.68 6.39
C VAL A 134 -11.59 4.73 5.91
N LEU A 135 -10.41 4.80 6.52
CA LEU A 135 -9.25 3.96 6.19
C LEU A 135 -9.54 2.48 6.48
N LEU A 136 -10.21 2.15 7.59
CA LEU A 136 -10.67 0.79 7.88
C LEU A 136 -11.73 0.30 6.88
N GLY A 137 -12.64 1.18 6.46
CA GLY A 137 -13.63 0.84 5.42
C GLY A 137 -12.97 0.53 4.08
N ILE A 138 -12.00 1.34 3.66
CA ILE A 138 -11.21 1.09 2.45
C ILE A 138 -10.41 -0.20 2.59
N ALA A 139 -9.76 -0.42 3.73
CA ALA A 139 -9.02 -1.64 4.00
C ALA A 139 -9.91 -2.89 3.92
N LEU A 140 -11.14 -2.82 4.45
CA LEU A 140 -12.10 -3.91 4.40
C LEU A 140 -12.52 -4.24 2.96
N LEU A 141 -12.86 -3.23 2.16
CA LEU A 141 -13.24 -3.41 0.76
C LEU A 141 -12.08 -3.97 -0.07
N PHE A 142 -10.87 -3.45 0.16
CA PHE A 142 -9.67 -3.92 -0.51
C PHE A 142 -9.33 -5.36 -0.12
N ALA A 143 -9.36 -5.68 1.18
CA ALA A 143 -9.13 -7.03 1.68
C ALA A 143 -10.17 -8.00 1.12
N ALA A 144 -11.46 -7.62 1.08
CA ALA A 144 -12.52 -8.42 0.47
C ALA A 144 -12.24 -8.72 -1.00
N LEU A 145 -11.86 -7.71 -1.78
CA LEU A 145 -11.49 -7.89 -3.19
C LEU A 145 -10.32 -8.87 -3.34
N VAL A 146 -9.24 -8.64 -2.59
CA VAL A 146 -8.03 -9.47 -2.62
C VAL A 146 -8.33 -10.90 -2.19
N SER A 147 -9.06 -11.11 -1.10
CA SER A 147 -9.44 -12.44 -0.61
C SER A 147 -10.26 -13.20 -1.63
N ALA A 148 -11.20 -12.55 -2.32
CA ALA A 148 -11.97 -13.17 -3.39
C ALA A 148 -11.10 -13.62 -4.56
N VAL A 149 -10.17 -12.76 -5.00
CA VAL A 149 -9.23 -13.08 -6.09
C VAL A 149 -8.28 -14.20 -5.68
N GLN A 150 -7.72 -14.15 -4.47
CA GLN A 150 -6.83 -15.18 -3.94
C GLN A 150 -7.52 -16.54 -3.87
N LEU A 151 -8.77 -16.58 -3.41
CA LEU A 151 -9.55 -17.81 -3.35
C LEU A 151 -9.83 -18.35 -4.76
N ALA A 152 -10.26 -17.49 -5.69
CA ALA A 152 -10.54 -17.88 -7.07
C ALA A 152 -9.32 -18.46 -7.78
N VAL A 153 -8.15 -17.82 -7.63
CA VAL A 153 -6.88 -18.29 -8.18
C VAL A 153 -6.46 -19.61 -7.54
N SER A 154 -6.61 -19.74 -6.21
CA SER A 154 -6.20 -20.95 -5.49
C SER A 154 -7.08 -22.17 -5.79
N ILE A 155 -8.36 -21.99 -6.11
CA ILE A 155 -9.27 -23.08 -6.52
C ILE A 155 -8.81 -23.70 -7.86
N TYR A 156 -8.26 -22.88 -8.75
CA TYR A 156 -7.80 -23.33 -10.07
C TYR A 156 -6.54 -24.21 -9.98
N ALA A 157 -5.64 -23.92 -9.04
CA ALA A 157 -4.39 -24.66 -8.84
C ALA A 157 -4.62 -26.15 -8.52
N ARG A 158 -3.66 -27.01 -8.88
CA ARG A 158 -3.72 -28.46 -8.60
C ARG A 158 -3.04 -28.83 -7.29
N SER A 159 -2.08 -28.02 -6.84
CA SER A 159 -1.37 -28.20 -5.57
C SER A 159 -1.24 -26.87 -4.81
N PRO A 160 -1.02 -26.90 -3.48
CA PRO A 160 -0.73 -25.72 -2.68
C PRO A 160 0.48 -24.94 -3.19
N ARG A 161 1.49 -25.64 -3.70
CA ARG A 161 2.68 -25.02 -4.29
C ARG A 161 2.33 -24.20 -5.55
N GLU A 162 1.51 -24.74 -6.43
CA GLU A 162 1.01 -24.01 -7.61
C GLU A 162 0.13 -22.83 -7.20
N ALA A 163 -0.76 -23.02 -6.24
CA ALA A 163 -1.63 -21.95 -5.75
C ALA A 163 -0.82 -20.79 -5.19
N GLN A 164 0.20 -21.09 -4.38
CA GLN A 164 1.09 -20.08 -3.84
C GLN A 164 1.80 -19.31 -4.96
N GLN A 165 2.33 -20.02 -5.97
CA GLN A 165 2.97 -19.38 -7.13
C GLN A 165 2.00 -18.50 -7.93
N TYR A 166 0.72 -18.87 -8.05
CA TYR A 166 -0.26 -18.04 -8.76
C TYR A 166 -0.74 -16.82 -7.96
N VAL A 167 -0.71 -16.90 -6.62
CA VAL A 167 -1.07 -15.77 -5.75
C VAL A 167 0.09 -14.77 -5.62
N THR A 168 1.35 -15.21 -5.71
CA THR A 168 2.53 -14.33 -5.60
C THR A 168 2.53 -13.11 -6.53
N PRO A 169 2.13 -13.18 -7.81
CA PRO A 169 2.00 -12.01 -8.67
C PRO A 169 1.11 -10.88 -8.10
N LEU A 170 0.07 -11.21 -7.32
CA LEU A 170 -0.79 -10.20 -6.68
C LEU A 170 0.00 -9.35 -5.68
N TYR A 171 0.95 -9.96 -4.95
CA TYR A 171 1.85 -9.25 -4.06
C TYR A 171 2.76 -8.31 -4.83
N PHE A 172 3.36 -8.79 -5.93
CA PHE A 172 4.21 -7.95 -6.77
C PHE A 172 3.46 -6.79 -7.42
N MET A 173 2.19 -6.99 -7.78
CA MET A 173 1.35 -5.93 -8.32
C MET A 173 1.16 -4.76 -7.35
N ILE A 174 1.27 -4.98 -6.04
CA ILE A 174 1.19 -3.92 -5.01
C ILE A 174 2.57 -3.31 -4.74
N VAL A 175 3.60 -4.16 -4.62
CA VAL A 175 4.93 -3.71 -4.21
C VAL A 175 5.69 -3.00 -5.32
N LEU A 176 5.60 -3.48 -6.57
CA LEU A 176 6.33 -2.89 -7.69
C LEU A 176 5.96 -1.41 -7.95
N PRO A 177 4.67 -1.01 -7.98
CA PRO A 177 4.30 0.40 -8.05
C PRO A 177 4.94 1.24 -6.95
N ALA A 178 4.84 0.78 -5.70
CA ALA A 178 5.33 1.52 -4.54
C ALA A 178 6.85 1.69 -4.56
N LEU A 179 7.59 0.68 -5.03
CA LEU A 179 9.03 0.79 -5.24
C LEU A 179 9.35 1.73 -6.41
N ALA A 180 8.60 1.65 -7.50
CA ALA A 180 8.83 2.48 -8.68
C ALA A 180 8.70 3.98 -8.38
N VAL A 181 7.80 4.39 -7.47
CA VAL A 181 7.66 5.79 -7.03
C VAL A 181 8.96 6.40 -6.55
N GLN A 182 9.81 5.62 -5.87
CA GLN A 182 11.10 6.13 -5.38
C GLN A 182 12.08 6.44 -6.53
N PHE A 183 11.92 5.78 -7.68
CA PHE A 183 12.74 6.01 -8.88
C PHE A 183 12.12 7.03 -9.84
N ILE A 184 10.83 7.35 -9.69
CA ILE A 184 10.13 8.34 -10.53
C ILE A 184 10.77 9.73 -10.43
N SER A 185 11.24 10.14 -9.25
CA SER A 185 11.86 11.47 -9.06
C SER A 185 13.10 11.69 -9.95
N GLU A 186 13.82 10.61 -10.30
CA GLU A 186 14.93 10.64 -11.27
C GLU A 186 14.46 10.53 -12.74
N LEU A 187 13.28 9.96 -12.98
CA LEU A 187 12.71 9.69 -14.30
C LEU A 187 11.75 10.76 -14.80
N ALA A 188 11.28 11.68 -13.93
CA ALA A 188 10.25 12.70 -14.18
C ALA A 188 10.59 13.70 -15.30
N GLY A 189 11.80 13.67 -15.86
CA GLY A 189 12.19 14.47 -17.03
C GLY A 189 11.95 13.81 -18.39
N ARG A 190 11.45 12.55 -18.46
CA ARG A 190 11.31 11.81 -19.73
C ARG A 190 9.84 11.49 -20.05
N GLY A 191 9.35 12.04 -21.16
CA GLY A 191 7.93 11.96 -21.57
C GLY A 191 7.35 10.54 -21.76
N TRP A 192 8.19 9.51 -21.92
CA TRP A 192 7.72 8.12 -22.05
C TRP A 192 7.26 7.50 -20.72
N VAL A 193 7.63 8.08 -19.57
CA VAL A 193 7.30 7.57 -18.24
C VAL A 193 5.80 7.75 -17.92
N TYR A 194 5.15 8.74 -18.54
CA TYR A 194 3.70 8.98 -18.40
C TYR A 194 2.81 7.93 -19.08
N LEU A 195 3.37 7.10 -19.97
CA LEU A 195 2.60 6.04 -20.66
C LEU A 195 2.39 4.79 -19.80
N LEU A 196 3.08 4.67 -18.66
CA LEU A 196 2.95 3.53 -17.75
C LEU A 196 1.77 3.77 -16.79
N PRO A 197 0.66 3.00 -16.88
CA PRO A 197 -0.56 3.27 -16.11
C PRO A 197 -0.35 3.30 -14.59
N VAL A 198 0.59 2.48 -14.13
CA VAL A 198 0.97 2.34 -12.71
C VAL A 198 1.73 3.56 -12.19
N LEU A 199 2.51 4.24 -13.03
CA LEU A 199 3.29 5.41 -12.63
C LEU A 199 2.47 6.70 -12.74
N ASN A 200 1.49 6.73 -13.65
CA ASN A 200 0.62 7.88 -13.86
C ASN A 200 -0.20 8.27 -12.62
N THR A 201 -0.54 7.33 -11.74
CA THR A 201 -1.28 7.63 -10.49
C THR A 201 -0.45 8.33 -9.42
N PHE A 202 0.86 8.45 -9.61
CA PHE A 202 1.78 9.06 -8.63
C PHE A 202 2.34 10.43 -9.07
N PHE A 203 1.95 10.91 -10.25
CA PHE A 203 2.26 12.26 -10.74
C PHE A 203 1.09 13.23 -10.55
#